data_AF-A0A7K3YJM7-F1
#
_entry.id   AF-A0A7K3YJM7-F1
#
_cell.length_a   1.000
_cell.length_b   1.000
_cell.length_c   1.000
_cell.angle_alpha   90.00
_cell.angle_beta   90.00
_cell.angle_gamma   90.00
#
_symmetry.space_group_name_H-M   'P 1'
#
loop_
_entity.id
_entity.type
_entity.pdbx_description
1 polymer ?
#
loop_
_entity_poly.entity_id
_entity_poly.type
_entity_poly.pdbx_seq_one_letter_code
_entity_poly.pdbx_strand_id
1 'polypeptide(L)'
;MWDGSEIVALLNSLENLICEAESDNKRWKEVWSEIKSVGQAFKGSKFPSPKERQLAWNRFQSIVEKVKESQQRAKEEFAARVSKSEYHLEVIQNLASNATPSSELDKLFLAISTGGLSIAISALANSIFGPIDERKGELISCSKSLKEGWAYLTKNKGQMIRGDKDEAFQALTRASESLSVEWEDWKKARDIAVEKYRAEQQAAWEQRQKERNERLAQKEAWEERMRENRSKLEDRLEHLGGVLEHKKRHLWELEMKRDSAWSDSYRDRVEGWIDEENDRIEDIKNTLDQINEWISEIDAKLGY
;
A
#
# COMPACT_ATOMS: atom_id res chain seq x y z
N MET A 1 -60.54 52.87 37.69
CA MET A 1 -60.81 51.97 38.84
C MET A 1 -61.40 50.73 38.21
N TRP A 2 -60.80 49.57 38.41
CA TRP A 2 -61.17 48.37 37.63
C TRP A 2 -62.49 47.79 38.13
N ASP A 3 -63.39 47.48 37.20
CA ASP A 3 -64.63 46.75 37.49
C ASP A 3 -64.37 45.24 37.55
N GLY A 4 -65.17 44.50 38.32
CA GLY A 4 -65.09 43.05 38.41
C GLY A 4 -65.23 42.36 37.04
N SER A 5 -66.00 42.95 36.12
CA SER A 5 -66.16 42.47 34.74
C SER A 5 -64.86 42.59 33.92
N GLU A 6 -64.09 43.66 34.12
CA GLU A 6 -62.80 43.89 33.45
C GLU A 6 -61.74 42.88 33.92
N ILE A 7 -61.75 42.51 35.21
CA ILE A 7 -60.88 41.44 35.71
C ILE A 7 -61.23 40.10 35.08
N VAL A 8 -62.51 39.77 34.92
CA VAL A 8 -62.91 38.53 34.26
C VAL A 8 -62.47 38.50 32.80
N ALA A 9 -62.54 39.63 32.09
CA ALA A 9 -62.03 39.74 30.72
C ALA A 9 -60.51 39.53 30.65
N LEU A 10 -59.74 40.09 31.60
CA LEU A 10 -58.30 39.86 31.70
C LEU A 10 -57.95 38.40 31.99
N LEU A 11 -58.72 37.71 32.84
CA LEU A 11 -58.53 36.28 33.12
C LEU A 11 -58.78 35.42 31.88
N ASN A 12 -59.80 35.74 31.08
CA ASN A 12 -60.05 35.06 29.80
C ASN A 12 -58.90 35.29 28.80
N SER A 13 -58.38 36.52 28.73
CA SER A 13 -57.21 36.85 27.91
C SER A 13 -55.98 36.06 28.34
N LEU A 14 -55.75 35.96 29.65
CA LEU A 14 -54.63 35.19 30.21
C LEU A 14 -54.75 33.70 29.89
N GLU A 15 -55.94 33.11 29.99
CA GLU A 15 -56.18 31.71 29.59
C GLU A 15 -55.86 31.46 28.11
N ASN A 16 -56.24 32.38 27.21
CA ASN A 16 -55.90 32.29 25.79
C ASN A 16 -54.38 32.36 25.55
N LEU A 17 -53.69 33.29 26.22
CA LEU A 17 -52.23 33.44 26.12
C LEU A 17 -51.47 32.18 26.58
N ILE A 18 -52.03 31.42 27.52
CA ILE A 18 -51.43 30.17 27.99
C ILE A 18 -51.54 29.09 26.91
N CYS A 19 -52.71 28.95 26.28
CA CYS A 19 -52.92 28.03 25.16
C CYS A 19 -51.94 28.34 24.00
N GLU A 20 -51.73 29.63 23.69
CA GLU A 20 -50.75 30.06 22.68
C GLU A 20 -49.31 29.73 23.11
N ALA A 21 -48.95 29.99 24.37
CA ALA A 21 -47.60 29.76 24.88
C ALA A 21 -47.23 28.26 24.92
N GLU A 22 -48.20 27.37 25.20
CA GLU A 22 -48.01 25.92 25.11
C GLU A 22 -47.80 25.45 23.67
N SER A 23 -48.39 26.14 22.69
CA SER A 23 -48.33 25.77 21.28
C SER A 23 -47.04 26.23 20.57
N ASP A 24 -46.50 27.39 20.94
CA ASP A 24 -45.41 28.07 20.19
C ASP A 24 -44.12 28.30 21.02
N ASN A 25 -44.07 27.72 22.23
CA ASN A 25 -42.91 27.58 23.12
C ASN A 25 -42.09 28.84 23.48
N LYS A 26 -42.54 30.08 23.18
CA LYS A 26 -41.70 31.29 23.35
C LYS A 26 -42.30 32.55 23.97
N ARG A 27 -43.47 32.49 24.62
CA ARG A 27 -44.12 33.68 25.20
C ARG A 27 -44.23 33.70 26.74
N TRP A 28 -43.53 32.79 27.45
CA TRP A 28 -43.63 32.70 28.93
C TRP A 28 -43.35 34.02 29.65
N LYS A 29 -42.45 34.86 29.13
CA LYS A 29 -42.17 36.19 29.70
C LYS A 29 -43.38 37.12 29.63
N GLU A 30 -44.13 37.07 28.53
CA GLU A 30 -45.35 37.86 28.31
C GLU A 30 -46.49 37.35 29.22
N VAL A 31 -46.63 36.02 29.33
CA VAL A 31 -47.59 35.37 30.25
C VAL A 31 -47.35 35.81 31.70
N TRP A 32 -46.09 35.78 32.17
CA TRP A 32 -45.76 36.23 33.53
C TRP A 32 -45.94 37.73 33.74
N SER A 33 -45.74 38.55 32.70
CA SER A 33 -46.03 39.98 32.74
C SER A 33 -47.53 40.22 32.94
N GLU A 34 -48.38 39.47 32.23
CA GLU A 34 -49.84 39.59 32.39
C GLU A 34 -50.36 39.03 33.70
N ILE A 35 -49.82 37.91 34.20
CA ILE A 35 -50.11 37.43 35.56
C ILE A 35 -49.84 38.54 36.59
N LYS A 36 -48.72 39.24 36.45
CA LYS A 36 -48.36 40.35 37.36
C LYS A 36 -49.31 41.54 37.21
N SER A 37 -49.71 41.88 35.98
CA SER A 37 -50.68 42.93 35.68
C SER A 37 -52.05 42.64 36.33
N VAL A 38 -52.59 41.45 36.10
CA VAL A 38 -53.86 40.98 36.69
C VAL A 38 -53.79 40.96 38.22
N GLY A 39 -52.69 40.47 38.80
CA GLY A 39 -52.47 40.47 40.24
C GLY A 39 -52.46 41.88 40.86
N GLN A 40 -52.00 42.91 40.13
CA GLN A 40 -52.09 44.31 40.57
C GLN A 40 -53.51 44.86 40.41
N ALA A 41 -54.23 44.52 39.33
CA ALA A 41 -55.61 44.95 39.12
C ALA A 41 -56.55 44.48 40.26
N PHE A 42 -56.35 43.27 40.78
CA PHE A 42 -57.09 42.73 41.94
C PHE A 42 -56.97 43.53 43.24
N LYS A 43 -55.91 44.34 43.41
CA LYS A 43 -55.71 45.18 44.61
C LYS A 43 -56.57 46.44 44.59
N GLY A 44 -56.89 46.96 43.41
CA GLY A 44 -57.63 48.22 43.22
C GLY A 44 -59.06 48.07 42.69
N SER A 45 -59.52 46.83 42.48
CA SER A 45 -60.82 46.54 41.88
C SER A 45 -61.97 46.52 42.88
N LYS A 46 -63.14 47.00 42.45
CA LYS A 46 -64.40 46.85 43.18
C LYS A 46 -65.19 45.68 42.60
N PHE A 47 -65.53 44.71 43.44
CA PHE A 47 -66.42 43.62 43.07
C PHE A 47 -67.81 43.86 43.66
N PRO A 48 -68.88 43.46 42.96
CA PRO A 48 -70.26 43.56 43.45
C PRO A 48 -70.48 42.81 44.77
N SER A 49 -69.80 41.68 44.96
CA SER A 49 -69.83 40.92 46.21
C SER A 49 -68.46 40.35 46.61
N PRO A 50 -68.19 40.14 47.92
CA PRO A 50 -67.00 39.43 48.38
C PRO A 50 -66.89 38.01 47.82
N LYS A 51 -68.03 37.35 47.59
CA LYS A 51 -68.11 36.00 47.03
C LYS A 51 -67.62 35.97 45.58
N GLU A 52 -68.00 36.94 44.75
CA GLU A 52 -67.51 37.07 43.38
C GLU A 52 -66.02 37.37 43.32
N ARG A 53 -65.52 38.24 44.21
CA ARG A 53 -64.08 38.50 44.33
C ARG A 53 -63.30 37.22 44.64
N GLN A 54 -63.78 36.42 45.60
CA GLN A 54 -63.14 35.15 45.96
C GLN A 54 -63.17 34.15 44.80
N LEU A 55 -64.29 34.07 44.06
CA LEU A 55 -64.41 33.19 42.91
C LEU A 55 -63.42 33.57 41.79
N ALA A 56 -63.33 34.86 41.46
CA ALA A 56 -62.37 35.37 40.49
C ALA A 56 -60.92 35.15 40.95
N TRP A 57 -60.64 35.35 42.24
CA TRP A 57 -59.32 35.10 42.82
C TRP A 57 -58.92 33.63 42.76
N ASN A 58 -59.83 32.71 43.10
CA ASN A 58 -59.58 31.27 43.00
C ASN A 58 -59.29 30.86 41.55
N ARG A 59 -60.01 31.43 40.57
CA ARG A 59 -59.74 31.22 39.15
C ARG A 59 -58.35 31.72 38.75
N PHE A 60 -57.97 32.92 39.18
CA PHE A 60 -56.64 33.47 38.95
C PHE A 60 -55.54 32.56 39.52
N GLN A 61 -55.68 32.08 40.77
CA GLN A 61 -54.71 31.16 41.36
C GLN A 61 -54.61 29.84 40.60
N SER A 62 -55.74 29.29 40.14
CA SER A 62 -55.75 28.08 39.30
C SER A 62 -55.02 28.29 37.97
N ILE A 63 -55.18 29.46 37.34
CA ILE A 63 -54.46 29.80 36.10
C ILE A 63 -52.95 29.90 36.36
N VAL A 64 -52.53 30.57 37.43
CA VAL A 64 -51.11 30.68 37.81
C VAL A 64 -50.48 29.32 38.04
N GLU A 65 -51.19 28.40 38.69
CA GLU A 65 -50.68 27.06 38.94
C GLU A 65 -50.52 26.26 37.63
N LYS A 66 -51.51 26.31 36.73
CA LYS A 66 -51.38 25.74 35.39
C LYS A 66 -50.18 26.29 34.62
N VAL A 67 -49.91 27.59 34.70
CA VAL A 67 -48.73 28.20 34.06
C VAL A 67 -47.43 27.64 34.61
N LYS A 68 -47.32 27.48 35.94
CA LYS A 68 -46.12 26.88 36.54
C LYS A 68 -45.96 25.43 36.10
N GLU A 69 -47.03 24.64 36.10
CA GLU A 69 -47.00 23.23 35.66
C GLU A 69 -46.58 23.11 34.19
N SER A 70 -47.16 23.93 33.30
CA SER A 70 -46.80 23.94 31.88
C SER A 70 -45.38 24.44 31.62
N GLN A 71 -44.92 25.46 32.36
CA GLN A 71 -43.53 25.90 32.29
C GLN A 71 -42.56 24.83 32.80
N GLN A 72 -42.92 24.11 33.87
CA GLN A 72 -42.13 23.02 34.40
C GLN A 72 -42.05 21.86 33.40
N ARG A 73 -43.17 21.46 32.79
CA ARG A 73 -43.19 20.46 31.70
C ARG A 73 -42.31 20.88 30.52
N ALA A 74 -42.41 22.13 30.05
CA ALA A 74 -41.59 22.63 28.97
C ALA A 74 -40.09 22.63 29.31
N LYS A 75 -39.72 22.94 30.57
CA LYS A 75 -38.33 22.83 31.05
C LYS A 75 -37.85 21.38 31.07
N GLU A 76 -38.67 20.45 31.55
CA GLU A 76 -38.34 19.02 31.58
C GLU A 76 -38.19 18.45 30.16
N GLU A 77 -39.08 18.81 29.24
CA GLU A 77 -38.98 18.41 27.83
C GLU A 77 -37.73 18.99 27.15
N PHE A 78 -37.40 20.25 27.44
CA PHE A 78 -36.18 20.87 26.95
C PHE A 78 -34.93 20.19 27.52
N ALA A 79 -34.89 19.94 28.82
CA ALA A 79 -33.79 19.21 29.47
C ALA A 79 -33.65 17.79 28.90
N ALA A 80 -34.76 17.09 28.66
CA ALA A 80 -34.75 15.79 28.01
C ALA A 80 -34.24 15.84 26.56
N ARG A 81 -34.57 16.90 25.79
CA ARG A 81 -34.00 17.12 24.45
C ARG A 81 -32.51 17.41 24.50
N VAL A 82 -32.05 18.22 25.45
CA VAL A 82 -30.62 18.51 25.63
C VAL A 82 -29.87 17.23 25.96
N SER A 83 -30.32 16.46 26.94
CA SER A 83 -29.70 15.18 27.32
C SER A 83 -29.67 14.18 26.16
N LYS A 84 -30.76 14.06 25.37
CA LYS A 84 -30.75 13.22 24.17
C LYS A 84 -29.77 13.72 23.10
N SER A 85 -29.68 15.04 22.93
CA SER A 85 -28.77 15.66 21.99
C SER A 85 -27.31 15.39 22.37
N GLU A 86 -26.96 15.56 23.64
CA GLU A 86 -25.63 15.27 24.20
C GLU A 86 -25.25 13.80 23.99
N TYR A 87 -26.17 12.87 24.26
CA TYR A 87 -25.94 11.44 23.98
C TYR A 87 -25.62 11.17 22.51
N HIS A 88 -26.36 11.78 21.58
CA HIS A 88 -26.06 11.62 20.15
C HIS A 88 -24.73 12.26 19.75
N LEU A 89 -24.40 13.43 20.32
CA LEU A 89 -23.11 14.08 20.11
C LEU A 89 -21.95 13.19 20.55
N GLU A 90 -22.03 12.62 21.75
CA GLU A 90 -21.00 11.72 22.30
C GLU A 90 -20.79 10.48 21.42
N VAL A 91 -21.87 9.85 20.96
CA VAL A 91 -21.79 8.71 20.02
C VAL A 91 -21.08 9.10 18.73
N ILE A 92 -21.37 10.28 18.17
CA ILE A 92 -20.74 10.76 16.94
C ILE A 92 -19.27 11.12 17.18
N GLN A 93 -18.94 11.74 18.30
CA GLN A 93 -17.56 12.04 18.68
C GLN A 93 -16.73 10.76 18.82
N ASN A 94 -17.27 9.72 19.46
CA ASN A 94 -16.60 8.42 19.54
C ASN A 94 -16.37 7.79 18.15
N LEU A 95 -17.36 7.86 17.25
CA LEU A 95 -17.19 7.39 15.87
C LEU A 95 -16.15 8.20 15.09
N ALA A 96 -16.09 9.52 15.30
CA ALA A 96 -15.10 10.41 14.71
C ALA A 96 -13.69 10.12 15.24
N SER A 97 -13.53 9.87 16.55
CA SER A 97 -12.26 9.46 17.15
C SER A 97 -11.79 8.11 16.59
N ASN A 98 -12.69 7.13 16.47
CA ASN A 98 -12.37 5.82 15.86
C ASN A 98 -12.07 5.92 14.35
N ALA A 99 -12.49 6.99 13.70
CA ALA A 99 -12.19 7.29 12.31
C ALA A 99 -10.85 8.04 12.13
N THR A 100 -10.18 8.40 13.23
CA THR A 100 -8.88 9.06 13.22
C THR A 100 -7.78 7.99 13.32
N PRO A 101 -6.92 7.82 12.30
CA PRO A 101 -5.85 6.81 12.34
C PRO A 101 -4.85 7.08 13.47
N SER A 102 -4.23 6.02 14.00
CA SER A 102 -3.21 6.14 15.04
C SER A 102 -1.88 6.65 14.46
N SER A 103 -1.19 7.53 15.20
CA SER A 103 0.09 8.14 14.77
C SER A 103 1.34 7.28 15.03
N GLU A 104 1.19 6.12 15.69
CA GLU A 104 2.34 5.27 16.04
C GLU A 104 2.91 4.53 14.84
N LEU A 105 2.06 4.14 13.87
CA LEU A 105 2.48 3.45 12.66
C LEU A 105 3.20 4.37 11.66
N ASP A 106 2.99 5.68 11.76
CA ASP A 106 3.67 6.68 10.92
C ASP A 106 5.20 6.62 11.10
N LYS A 107 5.66 6.33 12.32
CA LYS A 107 7.10 6.21 12.63
C LYS A 107 7.74 5.00 11.96
N LEU A 108 7.01 3.88 11.91
CA LEU A 108 7.48 2.65 11.25
C LEU A 108 7.53 2.84 9.73
N PHE A 109 6.53 3.53 9.17
CA PHE A 109 6.50 3.90 7.76
C PHE A 109 7.59 4.89 7.36
N LEU A 110 7.85 5.90 8.19
CA LEU A 110 8.93 6.85 7.95
C LEU A 110 10.29 6.14 7.93
N ALA A 111 10.49 5.12 8.76
CA ALA A 111 11.71 4.32 8.76
C ALA A 111 11.89 3.50 7.47
N ILE A 112 10.78 3.04 6.88
CA ILE A 112 10.78 2.34 5.58
C ILE A 112 11.10 3.33 4.45
N SER A 113 10.47 4.51 4.44
CA SER A 113 10.66 5.51 3.37
C SER A 113 12.02 6.22 3.42
N THR A 114 12.60 6.38 4.61
CA THR A 114 13.94 6.98 4.80
C THR A 114 15.09 5.98 4.64
N GLY A 115 14.80 4.71 4.32
CA GLY A 115 15.83 3.72 4.03
C GLY A 115 16.58 3.18 5.24
N GLY A 116 16.03 3.33 6.46
CA GLY A 116 16.67 2.90 7.71
C GLY A 116 16.72 1.38 7.91
N LEU A 117 15.96 0.58 7.14
CA LEU A 117 15.94 -0.88 7.22
C LEU A 117 16.47 -1.50 5.92
N SER A 118 17.78 -1.75 5.89
CA SER A 118 18.53 -2.43 4.83
C SER A 118 18.64 -3.94 5.09
N ILE A 119 17.52 -4.66 5.18
CA ILE A 119 17.54 -6.13 5.38
C ILE A 119 17.09 -6.85 4.11
N ALA A 120 17.85 -7.89 3.75
CA ALA A 120 17.91 -8.67 2.51
C ALA A 120 16.56 -9.02 1.82
N ILE A 121 16.44 -8.66 0.54
CA ILE A 121 15.15 -8.35 -0.10
C ILE A 121 14.49 -9.51 -0.85
N SER A 122 15.19 -10.58 -1.23
CA SER A 122 14.60 -11.60 -2.12
C SER A 122 13.56 -12.53 -1.47
N ALA A 123 13.59 -12.71 -0.13
CA ALA A 123 12.56 -13.44 0.62
C ALA A 123 11.46 -12.52 1.21
N LEU A 124 11.60 -11.20 1.07
CA LEU A 124 10.84 -10.19 1.80
C LEU A 124 9.77 -9.47 0.97
N ALA A 125 9.48 -9.85 -0.27
CA ALA A 125 8.34 -9.24 -0.99
C ALA A 125 7.03 -9.35 -0.16
N ASN A 126 6.81 -10.46 0.54
CA ASN A 126 5.69 -10.62 1.46
C ASN A 126 5.86 -9.87 2.81
N SER A 127 7.08 -9.51 3.22
CA SER A 127 7.31 -8.73 4.45
C SER A 127 7.30 -7.22 4.20
N ILE A 128 7.62 -6.77 2.99
CA ILE A 128 7.59 -5.35 2.60
C ILE A 128 6.14 -4.88 2.54
N PHE A 129 5.24 -5.73 2.03
CA PHE A 129 3.81 -5.42 2.01
C PHE A 129 3.11 -5.66 3.34
N GLY A 130 3.65 -6.45 4.27
CA GLY A 130 3.01 -6.71 5.58
C GLY A 130 2.62 -5.44 6.34
N PRO A 131 3.59 -4.57 6.73
CA PRO A 131 3.29 -3.31 7.39
C PRO A 131 2.43 -2.36 6.54
N ILE A 132 2.61 -2.41 5.22
CA ILE A 132 1.83 -1.59 4.28
C ILE A 132 0.36 -2.02 4.25
N ASP A 133 0.11 -3.32 4.32
CA ASP A 133 -1.21 -3.92 4.33
C ASP A 133 -1.90 -3.79 5.69
N GLU A 134 -1.15 -3.85 6.80
CA GLU A 134 -1.67 -3.58 8.14
C GLU A 134 -2.22 -2.16 8.26
N ARG A 135 -1.44 -1.15 7.82
CA ARG A 135 -1.90 0.25 7.80
C ARG A 135 -3.09 0.44 6.87
N LYS A 136 -3.10 -0.20 5.69
CA LYS A 136 -4.28 -0.18 4.81
C LYS A 136 -5.52 -0.73 5.52
N GLY A 137 -5.37 -1.82 6.27
CA GLY A 137 -6.44 -2.42 7.08
C GLY A 137 -7.01 -1.45 8.11
N GLU A 138 -6.14 -0.75 8.84
CA GLU A 138 -6.53 0.31 9.78
C GLU A 138 -7.28 1.44 9.07
N LEU A 139 -6.74 1.98 7.97
CA LEU A 139 -7.40 3.06 7.21
C LEU A 139 -8.78 2.65 6.68
N ILE A 140 -8.96 1.38 6.28
CA ILE A 140 -10.27 0.85 5.89
C ILE A 140 -11.22 0.82 7.09
N SER A 141 -10.76 0.40 8.26
CA SER A 141 -11.54 0.39 9.49
C SER A 141 -11.98 1.82 9.88
N CYS A 142 -11.06 2.78 9.86
CA CYS A 142 -11.35 4.19 10.09
C CYS A 142 -12.36 4.75 9.08
N SER A 143 -12.21 4.39 7.79
CA SER A 143 -13.15 4.78 6.73
C SER A 143 -14.57 4.24 6.99
N LYS A 144 -14.68 3.02 7.54
CA LYS A 144 -15.96 2.43 7.93
C LYS A 144 -16.58 3.19 9.11
N SER A 145 -15.82 3.45 10.17
CA SER A 145 -16.27 4.24 11.32
C SER A 145 -16.76 5.63 10.92
N LEU A 146 -16.06 6.30 10.00
CA LEU A 146 -16.45 7.60 9.48
C LEU A 146 -17.80 7.54 8.76
N LYS A 147 -17.98 6.53 7.90
CA LYS A 147 -19.24 6.30 7.17
C LYS A 147 -20.40 6.03 8.12
N GLU A 148 -20.16 5.25 9.17
CA GLU A 148 -21.16 4.99 10.23
C GLU A 148 -21.51 6.27 11.00
N GLY A 149 -20.53 7.12 11.31
CA GLY A 149 -20.72 8.43 11.93
C GLY A 149 -21.63 9.35 11.10
N TRP A 150 -21.36 9.48 9.80
CA TRP A 150 -22.20 10.28 8.89
C TRP A 150 -23.62 9.74 8.76
N ALA A 151 -23.78 8.42 8.67
CA ALA A 151 -25.09 7.77 8.65
C ALA A 151 -25.86 8.02 9.95
N TYR A 152 -25.20 7.93 11.10
CA TYR A 152 -25.79 8.15 12.42
C TYR A 152 -26.23 9.60 12.62
N LEU A 153 -25.38 10.57 12.24
CA LEU A 153 -25.74 12.00 12.26
C LEU A 153 -26.96 12.27 11.39
N THR A 154 -26.98 11.73 10.16
CA THR A 154 -28.11 11.92 9.23
C THR A 154 -29.43 11.41 9.80
N LYS A 155 -29.39 10.24 10.45
CA LYS A 155 -30.57 9.61 11.08
C LYS A 155 -31.08 10.39 12.30
N ASN A 156 -30.18 10.90 13.14
CA ASN A 156 -30.54 11.48 14.44
C ASN A 156 -30.51 13.01 14.49
N LYS A 157 -30.13 13.71 13.42
CA LYS A 157 -30.05 15.19 13.37
C LYS A 157 -31.33 15.92 13.79
N GLY A 158 -32.50 15.29 13.65
CA GLY A 158 -33.77 15.88 14.06
C GLY A 158 -33.91 16.01 15.59
N GLN A 159 -33.25 15.11 16.33
CA GLN A 159 -33.33 15.04 17.79
C GLN A 159 -32.28 15.92 18.48
N MET A 160 -31.25 16.33 17.73
CA MET A 160 -30.18 17.17 18.26
C MET A 160 -30.56 18.66 18.30
N ILE A 161 -29.96 19.42 19.21
CA ILE A 161 -30.00 20.88 19.22
C ILE A 161 -29.00 21.43 18.18
N ARG A 162 -29.11 22.71 17.85
CA ARG A 162 -28.30 23.31 16.76
C ARG A 162 -26.79 23.25 17.05
N GLY A 163 -26.38 23.61 18.28
CA GLY A 163 -24.96 23.60 18.68
C GLY A 163 -24.33 22.23 18.48
N ASP A 164 -24.94 21.19 19.04
CA ASP A 164 -24.45 19.82 18.94
C ASP A 164 -24.42 19.28 17.51
N LYS A 165 -25.34 19.71 16.63
CA LYS A 165 -25.29 19.35 15.21
C LYS A 165 -24.04 19.92 14.55
N ASP A 166 -23.78 21.20 14.80
CA ASP A 166 -22.63 21.90 14.22
C ASP A 166 -21.33 21.28 14.74
N GLU A 167 -21.27 20.94 16.03
CA GLU A 167 -20.12 20.26 16.65
C GLU A 167 -19.90 18.85 16.11
N ALA A 168 -20.96 18.03 16.02
CA ALA A 168 -20.90 16.69 15.46
C ALA A 168 -20.45 16.71 13.99
N PHE A 169 -20.94 17.66 13.20
CA PHE A 169 -20.53 17.86 11.81
C PHE A 169 -19.04 18.23 11.72
N GLN A 170 -18.58 19.16 12.55
CA GLN A 170 -17.15 19.53 12.59
C GLN A 170 -16.25 18.37 13.01
N ALA A 171 -16.66 17.57 14.00
CA ALA A 171 -15.89 16.40 14.45
C ALA A 171 -15.69 15.39 13.31
N LEU A 172 -16.76 15.03 12.60
CA LEU A 172 -16.68 14.13 11.44
C LEU A 172 -15.88 14.73 10.28
N THR A 173 -15.95 16.05 10.08
CA THR A 173 -15.19 16.74 9.03
C THR A 173 -13.69 16.68 9.30
N ARG A 174 -13.26 17.01 10.53
CA ARG A 174 -11.84 16.90 10.94
C ARG A 174 -11.30 15.47 10.80
N ALA A 175 -12.09 14.49 11.24
CA ALA A 175 -11.72 13.07 11.09
C ALA A 175 -11.59 12.68 9.60
N SER A 176 -12.49 13.17 8.74
CA SER A 176 -12.42 12.94 7.29
C SER A 176 -11.18 13.57 6.65
N GLU A 177 -10.82 14.79 7.03
CA GLU A 177 -9.63 15.49 6.52
C GLU A 177 -8.36 14.76 6.94
N SER A 178 -8.25 14.39 8.22
CA SER A 178 -7.11 13.61 8.74
C SER A 178 -6.98 12.27 8.01
N LEU A 179 -8.07 11.51 7.89
CA LEU A 179 -8.07 10.23 7.18
C LEU A 179 -7.67 10.37 5.70
N SER A 180 -8.06 11.47 5.05
CA SER A 180 -7.66 11.73 3.66
C SER A 180 -6.16 11.96 3.51
N VAL A 181 -5.54 12.71 4.43
CA VAL A 181 -4.09 12.92 4.44
C VAL A 181 -3.36 11.59 4.59
N GLU A 182 -3.80 10.77 5.55
CA GLU A 182 -3.22 9.45 5.81
C GLU A 182 -3.33 8.49 4.63
N TRP A 183 -4.46 8.52 3.90
CA TRP A 183 -4.62 7.77 2.65
C TRP A 183 -3.63 8.21 1.57
N GLU A 184 -3.41 9.51 1.41
CA GLU A 184 -2.45 10.03 0.43
C GLU A 184 -1.01 9.64 0.81
N ASP A 185 -0.65 9.71 2.08
CA ASP A 185 0.68 9.33 2.54
C ASP A 185 0.92 7.82 2.42
N TRP A 186 -0.10 7.00 2.72
CA TRP A 186 -0.06 5.56 2.44
C TRP A 186 0.13 5.27 0.94
N LYS A 187 -0.58 5.96 0.04
CA LYS A 187 -0.43 5.79 -1.42
C LYS A 187 0.99 6.11 -1.87
N LYS A 188 1.54 7.26 -1.44
CA LYS A 188 2.92 7.66 -1.76
C LYS A 188 3.93 6.62 -1.28
N ALA A 189 3.79 6.18 -0.02
CA ALA A 189 4.69 5.18 0.55
C ALA A 189 4.66 3.85 -0.23
N ARG A 190 3.46 3.39 -0.60
CA ARG A 190 3.28 2.22 -1.45
C ARG A 190 3.95 2.39 -2.82
N ASP A 191 3.74 3.53 -3.47
CA ASP A 191 4.28 3.77 -4.80
C ASP A 191 5.82 3.81 -4.78
N ILE A 192 6.42 4.45 -3.78
CA ILE A 192 7.88 4.43 -3.55
C ILE A 192 8.38 2.99 -3.35
N ALA A 193 7.70 2.19 -2.54
CA ALA A 193 8.09 0.79 -2.30
C ALA A 193 8.03 -0.05 -3.59
N VAL A 194 6.99 0.16 -4.41
CA VAL A 194 6.83 -0.52 -5.70
C VAL A 194 7.91 -0.10 -6.70
N GLU A 195 8.24 1.19 -6.78
CA GLU A 195 9.30 1.70 -7.64
C GLU A 195 10.66 1.13 -7.27
N LYS A 196 10.99 1.11 -5.97
CA LYS A 196 12.24 0.52 -5.47
C LYS A 196 12.33 -0.97 -5.83
N TYR A 197 11.27 -1.72 -5.59
CA TYR A 197 11.21 -3.14 -5.94
C TYR A 197 11.42 -3.36 -7.45
N ARG A 198 10.80 -2.54 -8.31
CA ARG A 198 10.98 -2.62 -9.76
C ARG A 198 12.41 -2.30 -10.18
N ALA A 199 13.02 -1.27 -9.60
CA ALA A 199 14.40 -0.88 -9.89
C ALA A 199 15.39 -2.00 -9.53
N GLU A 200 15.20 -2.66 -8.38
CA GLU A 200 16.04 -3.78 -7.96
C GLU A 200 15.87 -5.01 -8.87
N GLN A 201 14.63 -5.33 -9.29
CA GLN A 201 14.39 -6.41 -10.25
C GLN A 201 15.02 -6.14 -11.61
N GLN A 202 14.95 -4.89 -12.07
CA GLN A 202 15.60 -4.47 -13.31
C GLN A 202 17.13 -4.60 -13.21
N ALA A 203 17.75 -4.10 -12.13
CA ALA A 203 19.18 -4.22 -11.92
C ALA A 203 19.64 -5.69 -11.86
N ALA A 204 18.89 -6.55 -11.15
CA ALA A 204 19.17 -7.98 -11.09
C ALA A 204 19.05 -8.67 -12.46
N TRP A 205 18.09 -8.24 -13.27
CA TRP A 205 17.94 -8.74 -14.64
C TRP A 205 19.11 -8.29 -15.53
N GLU A 206 19.49 -7.02 -15.48
CA GLU A 206 20.61 -6.46 -16.25
C GLU A 206 21.93 -7.16 -15.90
N GLN A 207 22.17 -7.44 -14.62
CA GLN A 207 23.33 -8.20 -14.17
C GLN A 207 23.35 -9.61 -14.75
N ARG A 208 22.22 -10.33 -14.71
CA ARG A 208 22.10 -11.67 -15.31
C ARG A 208 22.32 -11.66 -16.83
N GLN A 209 21.90 -10.60 -17.52
CA GLN A 209 22.16 -10.45 -18.95
C GLN A 209 23.65 -10.25 -19.21
N LYS A 210 24.30 -9.39 -18.42
CA LYS A 210 25.76 -9.19 -18.51
C LYS A 210 26.52 -10.49 -18.32
N GLU A 211 26.24 -11.22 -17.25
CA GLU A 211 26.89 -12.51 -16.96
C GLU A 211 26.64 -13.54 -18.08
N ARG A 212 25.44 -13.56 -18.66
CA ARG A 212 25.13 -14.44 -19.80
C ARG A 212 25.96 -14.07 -21.03
N ASN A 213 26.04 -12.78 -21.36
CA ASN A 213 26.80 -12.31 -22.51
C ASN A 213 28.30 -12.56 -22.34
N GLU A 214 28.85 -12.35 -21.13
CA GLU A 214 30.24 -12.67 -20.80
C GLU A 214 30.54 -14.16 -20.96
N ARG A 215 29.62 -15.05 -20.51
CA ARG A 215 29.77 -16.49 -20.71
C ARG A 215 29.74 -16.90 -22.17
N LEU A 216 28.87 -16.28 -22.97
CA LEU A 216 28.82 -16.52 -24.42
C LEU A 216 30.11 -16.08 -25.10
N ALA A 217 30.61 -14.88 -24.80
CA ALA A 217 31.87 -14.38 -25.33
C ALA A 217 33.07 -15.27 -24.93
N GLN A 218 33.10 -15.75 -23.69
CA GLN A 218 34.13 -16.70 -23.24
C GLN A 218 34.05 -18.02 -23.99
N LYS A 219 32.84 -18.53 -24.24
CA LYS A 219 32.62 -19.74 -25.01
C LYS A 219 33.08 -19.57 -26.46
N GLU A 220 32.68 -18.49 -27.13
CA GLU A 220 33.09 -18.17 -28.49
C GLU A 220 34.62 -18.04 -28.61
N ALA A 221 35.27 -17.32 -27.69
CA ALA A 221 36.72 -17.19 -27.67
C ALA A 221 37.46 -18.51 -27.37
N TRP A 222 36.83 -19.42 -26.62
CA TRP A 222 37.36 -20.77 -26.42
C TRP A 222 37.20 -21.61 -27.69
N GLU A 223 36.03 -21.60 -28.32
CA GLU A 223 35.77 -22.33 -29.57
C GLU A 223 36.70 -21.86 -30.68
N GLU A 224 36.95 -20.55 -30.81
CA GLU A 224 37.85 -20.00 -31.83
C GLU A 224 39.30 -20.46 -31.63
N ARG A 225 39.80 -20.45 -30.38
CA ARG A 225 41.13 -20.99 -30.07
C ARG A 225 41.24 -22.48 -30.39
N MET A 226 40.18 -23.24 -30.18
CA MET A 226 40.14 -24.66 -30.52
C MET A 226 40.18 -24.88 -32.05
N ARG A 227 39.43 -24.07 -32.83
CA ARG A 227 39.46 -24.12 -34.29
C ARG A 227 40.84 -23.73 -34.86
N GLU A 228 41.45 -22.66 -34.36
CA GLU A 228 42.81 -22.28 -34.75
C GLU A 228 43.82 -23.39 -34.44
N ASN A 229 43.70 -24.02 -33.26
CA ASN A 229 44.61 -25.10 -32.88
C ASN A 229 44.44 -26.33 -33.77
N ARG A 230 43.18 -26.67 -34.11
CA ARG A 230 42.85 -27.72 -35.07
C ARG A 230 43.48 -27.45 -36.44
N SER A 231 43.32 -26.25 -36.98
CA SER A 231 43.89 -25.85 -38.26
C SER A 231 45.42 -26.01 -38.27
N LYS A 232 46.11 -25.60 -37.19
CA LYS A 232 47.57 -25.78 -37.08
C LYS A 232 47.99 -27.25 -37.05
N LEU A 233 47.19 -28.12 -36.43
CA LEU A 233 47.44 -29.56 -36.43
C LEU A 233 47.21 -30.17 -37.81
N GLU A 234 46.19 -29.73 -38.54
CA GLU A 234 45.94 -30.14 -39.93
C GLU A 234 47.09 -29.73 -40.85
N ASP A 235 47.56 -28.47 -40.77
CA ASP A 235 48.72 -27.99 -41.54
C ASP A 235 49.97 -28.83 -41.24
N ARG A 236 50.18 -29.20 -39.96
CA ARG A 236 51.30 -30.05 -39.53
C ARG A 236 51.16 -31.48 -40.04
N LEU A 237 49.94 -32.01 -40.06
CA LEU A 237 49.62 -33.33 -40.60
C LEU A 237 49.94 -33.38 -42.09
N GLU A 238 49.48 -32.39 -42.87
CA GLU A 238 49.77 -32.27 -44.29
C GLU A 238 51.29 -32.20 -44.53
N HIS A 239 52.00 -31.34 -43.79
CA HIS A 239 53.44 -31.20 -43.91
C HIS A 239 54.19 -32.51 -43.63
N LEU A 240 53.89 -33.18 -42.52
CA LEU A 240 54.51 -34.46 -42.15
C LEU A 240 54.13 -35.58 -43.13
N GLY A 241 52.91 -35.55 -43.68
CA GLY A 241 52.49 -36.44 -44.77
C GLY A 241 53.39 -36.29 -46.01
N GLY A 242 53.66 -35.05 -46.42
CA GLY A 242 54.58 -34.77 -47.53
C GLY A 242 56.02 -35.22 -47.25
N VAL A 243 56.52 -35.01 -46.03
CA VAL A 243 57.85 -35.51 -45.61
C VAL A 243 57.89 -37.04 -45.65
N LEU A 244 56.85 -37.71 -45.14
CA LEU A 244 56.74 -39.17 -45.14
C LEU A 244 56.75 -39.74 -46.55
N GLU A 245 56.01 -39.14 -47.49
CA GLU A 245 56.01 -39.56 -48.90
C GLU A 245 57.39 -39.40 -49.55
N HIS A 246 58.06 -38.28 -49.29
CA HIS A 246 59.42 -38.06 -49.77
C HIS A 246 60.39 -39.13 -49.23
N LYS A 247 60.28 -39.44 -47.93
CA LYS A 247 61.09 -40.48 -47.27
C LYS A 247 60.83 -41.87 -47.84
N LYS A 248 59.57 -42.25 -48.06
CA LYS A 248 59.20 -43.51 -48.73
C LYS A 248 59.78 -43.61 -50.14
N ARG A 249 59.77 -42.52 -50.90
CA ARG A 249 60.40 -42.48 -52.23
C ARG A 249 61.90 -42.70 -52.15
N HIS A 250 62.56 -42.04 -51.21
CA HIS A 250 64.00 -42.21 -50.99
C HIS A 250 64.35 -43.63 -50.53
N LEU A 251 63.55 -44.24 -49.66
CA LEU A 251 63.66 -45.64 -49.27
C LEU A 251 63.61 -46.57 -50.49
N TRP A 252 62.63 -46.38 -51.37
CA TRP A 252 62.53 -47.15 -52.62
C TRP A 252 63.77 -47.00 -53.51
N GLU A 253 64.34 -45.79 -53.60
CA GLU A 253 65.60 -45.57 -54.32
C GLU A 253 66.78 -46.31 -53.68
N LEU A 254 66.84 -46.38 -52.35
CA LEU A 254 67.86 -47.13 -51.62
C LEU A 254 67.71 -48.63 -51.84
N GLU A 255 66.49 -49.16 -51.81
CA GLU A 255 66.20 -50.57 -52.13
C GLU A 255 66.66 -50.90 -53.56
N MET A 256 66.40 -50.02 -54.53
CA MET A 256 66.88 -50.20 -55.90
C MET A 256 68.42 -50.19 -56.00
N LYS A 257 69.10 -49.35 -55.21
CA LYS A 257 70.57 -49.36 -55.12
C LYS A 257 71.12 -50.63 -54.47
N ARG A 258 70.45 -51.16 -53.44
CA ARG A 258 70.79 -52.43 -52.79
C ARG A 258 70.70 -53.58 -53.78
N ASP A 259 69.62 -53.63 -54.55
CA ASP A 259 69.33 -54.72 -55.50
C ASP A 259 70.30 -54.69 -56.71
N SER A 260 70.77 -53.50 -57.09
CA SER A 260 71.76 -53.29 -58.16
C SER A 260 73.22 -53.27 -57.68
N ALA A 261 73.47 -53.53 -56.39
CA ALA A 261 74.80 -53.50 -55.80
C ALA A 261 75.72 -54.58 -56.38
N TRP A 262 76.89 -54.18 -56.87
CA TRP A 262 77.90 -55.05 -57.46
C TRP A 262 78.89 -55.66 -56.44
N SER A 263 78.80 -55.28 -55.17
CA SER A 263 79.65 -55.81 -54.08
C SER A 263 78.87 -55.92 -52.77
N ASP A 264 79.13 -56.98 -52.00
CA ASP A 264 78.46 -57.23 -50.71
C ASP A 264 78.72 -56.10 -49.71
N SER A 265 79.96 -55.58 -49.65
CA SER A 265 80.28 -54.44 -48.76
C SER A 265 79.54 -53.14 -49.11
N TYR A 266 79.16 -52.93 -50.38
CA TYR A 266 78.28 -51.81 -50.73
C TYR A 266 76.84 -52.12 -50.34
N ARG A 267 76.38 -53.36 -50.53
CA ARG A 267 75.05 -53.82 -50.13
C ARG A 267 74.81 -53.62 -48.63
N ASP A 268 75.73 -54.06 -47.78
CA ASP A 268 75.61 -53.96 -46.32
C ASP A 268 75.47 -52.50 -45.84
N ARG A 269 76.20 -51.57 -46.47
CA ARG A 269 76.08 -50.13 -46.16
C ARG A 269 74.73 -49.56 -46.58
N VAL A 270 74.22 -49.97 -47.74
CA VAL A 270 72.89 -49.55 -48.21
C VAL A 270 71.80 -50.14 -47.33
N GLU A 271 71.95 -51.38 -46.84
CA GLU A 271 71.04 -51.97 -45.85
C GLU A 271 71.00 -51.17 -44.54
N GLY A 272 72.15 -50.76 -44.00
CA GLY A 272 72.18 -49.86 -42.84
C GLY A 272 71.44 -48.53 -43.08
N TRP A 273 71.56 -47.94 -44.29
CA TRP A 273 70.80 -46.73 -44.65
C TRP A 273 69.31 -46.98 -44.80
N ILE A 274 68.91 -48.16 -45.28
CA ILE A 274 67.51 -48.58 -45.37
C ILE A 274 66.91 -48.70 -43.97
N ASP A 275 67.62 -49.32 -43.03
CA ASP A 275 67.17 -49.47 -41.65
C ASP A 275 66.98 -48.10 -40.97
N GLU A 276 67.98 -47.21 -41.08
CA GLU A 276 67.87 -45.84 -40.56
C GLU A 276 66.68 -45.07 -41.15
N GLU A 277 66.40 -45.25 -42.44
CA GLU A 277 65.29 -44.56 -43.09
C GLU A 277 63.93 -45.18 -42.73
N ASN A 278 63.86 -46.50 -42.49
CA ASN A 278 62.68 -47.18 -41.94
C ASN A 278 62.35 -46.68 -40.53
N ASP A 279 63.34 -46.56 -39.64
CA ASP A 279 63.15 -46.03 -38.28
C ASP A 279 62.57 -44.60 -38.34
N ARG A 280 63.14 -43.74 -39.18
CA ARG A 280 62.62 -42.37 -39.37
C ARG A 280 61.20 -42.35 -39.94
N ILE A 281 60.86 -43.28 -40.84
CA ILE A 281 59.51 -43.42 -41.38
C ILE A 281 58.53 -43.84 -40.27
N GLU A 282 58.94 -44.75 -39.39
CA GLU A 282 58.13 -45.19 -38.25
C GLU A 282 57.90 -44.05 -37.24
N ASP A 283 58.94 -43.28 -36.91
CA ASP A 283 58.82 -42.10 -36.04
C ASP A 283 57.83 -41.06 -36.60
N ILE A 284 57.87 -40.81 -37.91
CA ILE A 284 56.94 -39.88 -38.57
C ILE A 284 55.51 -40.43 -38.52
N LYS A 285 55.31 -41.74 -38.73
CA LYS A 285 53.97 -42.37 -38.62
C LYS A 285 53.41 -42.25 -37.21
N ASN A 286 54.20 -42.57 -36.20
CA ASN A 286 53.80 -42.45 -34.79
C ASN A 286 53.40 -41.00 -34.46
N THR A 287 54.14 -40.02 -35.00
CA THR A 287 53.80 -38.60 -34.84
C THR A 287 52.50 -38.22 -35.55
N LEU A 288 52.24 -38.75 -36.76
CA LEU A 288 50.99 -38.53 -37.49
C LEU A 288 49.79 -39.12 -36.72
N ASP A 289 49.93 -40.31 -36.15
CA ASP A 289 48.88 -40.95 -35.36
C ASP A 289 48.54 -40.14 -34.11
N GLN A 290 49.56 -39.63 -33.39
CA GLN A 290 49.36 -38.73 -32.25
C GLN A 290 48.65 -37.43 -32.65
N ILE A 291 49.00 -36.83 -33.79
CA ILE A 291 48.33 -35.61 -34.28
C ILE A 291 46.86 -35.89 -34.62
N ASN A 292 46.57 -37.03 -35.25
CA ASN A 292 45.19 -37.45 -35.53
C ASN A 292 44.37 -37.65 -34.26
N GLU A 293 44.97 -38.22 -33.21
CA GLU A 293 44.34 -38.35 -31.90
C GLU A 293 44.01 -36.97 -31.29
N TRP A 294 44.95 -36.03 -31.32
CA TRP A 294 44.71 -34.66 -30.85
C TRP A 294 43.64 -33.91 -31.64
N ILE A 295 43.58 -34.08 -32.96
CA ILE A 295 42.51 -33.52 -33.80
C ILE A 295 41.15 -34.12 -33.39
N SER A 296 41.09 -35.45 -33.22
CA SER A 296 39.87 -36.15 -32.80
C SER A 296 39.37 -35.68 -31.42
N GLU A 297 40.28 -35.43 -30.48
CA GLU A 297 39.93 -34.84 -29.19
C GLU A 297 39.36 -33.42 -29.32
N ILE A 298 39.92 -32.60 -30.20
CA ILE A 298 39.42 -31.24 -30.44
C ILE A 298 38.02 -31.28 -31.06
N ASP A 299 37.81 -32.18 -32.04
CA ASP A 299 36.52 -32.36 -32.69
C ASP A 299 35.45 -32.83 -31.69
N ALA A 300 35.78 -33.80 -30.83
CA ALA A 300 34.90 -34.24 -29.75
C ALA A 300 34.56 -33.10 -28.76
N LYS A 301 35.53 -32.23 -28.44
CA LYS A 301 35.32 -31.05 -27.57
C LYS A 301 34.47 -29.97 -28.22
N LEU A 302 34.53 -29.82 -29.55
CA LEU A 302 33.70 -28.89 -30.33
C LEU A 302 32.32 -29.46 -30.66
N GLY A 303 32.13 -30.77 -30.53
CA GLY A 303 30.89 -31.47 -30.86
C GLY A 303 30.72 -31.77 -32.35
N TYR A 304 31.83 -31.92 -33.08
CA TYR A 304 31.86 -32.39 -34.47
C TYR A 304 31.86 -33.92 -34.57
#